data_AF-A0A7G8IQM7-F1
#
_entry.id   AF-A0A7G8IQM7-F1
#
_cell.length_a   1.000
_cell.length_b   1.000
_cell.length_c   1.000
_cell.angle_alpha   90.00
_cell.angle_beta   90.00
_cell.angle_gamma   90.00
#
_symmetry.space_group_name_H-M   'P 1'
#
loop_
_entity.id
_entity.type
_entity.pdbx_description
1 polymer ?
#
loop_
_entity_poly.entity_id
_entity_poly.type
_entity_poly.pdbx_seq_one_letter_code
_entity_poly.pdbx_strand_id
1 'polypeptide(L)'
;MSESALAAFAALVQSDSQVREQVRQAATPKHVVDLAKEQGHEFTQATMMKMQADRMQHMHDDHINDASSWGEALLICFGDHS
;
A
#
# COMPACT_ATOMS: atom_id res chain seq x y z
N MET A 1 -6.89 2.67 15.44
CA MET A 1 -6.44 2.89 14.05
C MET A 1 -6.69 1.61 13.27
N SER A 2 -7.31 1.68 12.08
CA SER A 2 -8.12 0.58 11.54
C SER A 2 -7.48 -0.16 10.35
N GLU A 3 -7.41 -1.50 10.43
CA GLU A 3 -7.07 -2.38 9.29
C GLU A 3 -8.12 -2.28 8.17
N SER A 4 -9.39 -2.01 8.50
CA SER A 4 -10.45 -1.81 7.51
C SER A 4 -10.26 -0.53 6.67
N ALA A 5 -9.70 0.53 7.27
CA ALA A 5 -9.40 1.77 6.55
C ALA A 5 -8.26 1.55 5.55
N LEU A 6 -7.26 0.76 5.93
CA LEU A 6 -6.17 0.37 5.04
C LEU A 6 -6.66 -0.52 3.89
N ALA A 7 -7.55 -1.48 4.16
CA ALA A 7 -8.13 -2.31 3.11
C ALA A 7 -8.98 -1.50 2.12
N ALA A 8 -9.77 -0.53 2.61
CA ALA A 8 -10.54 0.37 1.77
C ALA A 8 -9.64 1.28 0.92
N PHE A 9 -8.57 1.82 1.50
CA PHE A 9 -7.56 2.58 0.76
C PHE A 9 -6.86 1.73 -0.29
N ALA A 10 -6.53 0.47 0.00
CA ALA A 10 -5.97 -0.45 -0.99
C ALA A 10 -6.91 -0.66 -2.19
N ALA A 11 -8.22 -0.82 -1.94
CA ALA A 11 -9.22 -0.91 -3.01
C ALA A 11 -9.32 0.40 -3.83
N LEU A 12 -9.20 1.56 -3.18
CA LEU A 12 -9.13 2.85 -3.86
C LEU A 12 -7.88 2.94 -4.75
N VAL A 13 -6.71 2.54 -4.26
CA VAL A 13 -5.46 2.51 -5.03
C VAL A 13 -5.56 1.60 -6.27
N GLN A 14 -6.33 0.51 -6.20
CA GLN A 14 -6.56 -0.37 -7.35
C GLN A 14 -7.49 0.28 -8.39
N SER A 15 -8.56 0.93 -7.93
CA SER A 15 -9.63 1.47 -8.78
C SER A 15 -9.34 2.86 -9.34
N ASP A 16 -8.51 3.65 -8.67
CA ASP A 16 -8.16 5.02 -9.05
C ASP A 16 -6.70 5.14 -9.50
N SER A 17 -6.52 5.36 -10.81
CA SER A 17 -5.19 5.48 -11.42
C SER A 17 -4.39 6.70 -10.94
N GLN A 18 -5.05 7.78 -10.52
CA GLN A 18 -4.38 8.98 -10.00
C GLN A 18 -3.88 8.74 -8.57
N VAL A 19 -4.69 8.08 -7.74
CA VAL A 19 -4.26 7.68 -6.39
C VAL A 19 -3.14 6.66 -6.46
N ARG A 20 -3.23 5.71 -7.41
CA ARG A 20 -2.18 4.71 -7.67
C ARG A 20 -0.84 5.33 -8.01
N GLU A 21 -0.83 6.34 -8.89
CA GLU A 21 0.40 7.03 -9.28
C GLU A 21 0.99 7.84 -8.11
N GLN A 22 0.15 8.45 -7.27
CA GLN A 22 0.62 9.14 -6.07
C GLN A 22 1.24 8.18 -5.05
N VAL A 23 0.68 6.99 -4.87
CA VAL A 23 1.29 5.94 -4.04
C VAL A 23 2.61 5.46 -4.65
N ARG A 24 2.68 5.29 -5.97
CA ARG A 24 3.92 4.91 -6.68
C ARG A 24 5.05 5.91 -6.43
N GLN A 25 4.73 7.21 -6.46
CA GLN A 25 5.70 8.30 -6.26
C GLN A 25 6.00 8.58 -4.77
N ALA A 26 5.32 7.89 -3.85
CA ALA A 26 5.52 8.11 -2.43
C ALA A 26 6.90 7.64 -1.96
N ALA A 27 7.76 8.60 -1.62
CA ALA A 27 9.11 8.33 -1.14
C ALA A 27 9.17 7.69 0.26
N THR A 28 8.11 7.83 1.08
CA THR A 28 8.10 7.33 2.45
C THR A 28 6.73 6.76 2.85
N PRO A 29 6.68 5.81 3.81
CA PRO A 29 5.44 5.32 4.40
C PRO A 29 4.54 6.42 4.96
N LYS A 30 5.15 7.51 5.44
CA LYS A 30 4.42 8.68 5.95
C LYS A 30 3.59 9.34 4.85
N HIS A 31 4.16 9.54 3.66
CA HIS A 31 3.45 10.15 2.54
C HIS A 31 2.20 9.36 2.16
N VAL A 32 2.24 8.03 2.24
CA VAL A 32 1.10 7.16 1.94
C VAL A 32 0.02 7.26 3.00
N VAL A 33 0.40 7.32 4.28
CA VAL A 33 -0.55 7.54 5.39
C VAL A 33 -1.21 8.92 5.28
N ASP A 34 -0.44 9.95 4.94
CA ASP A 34 -0.96 11.31 4.77
C ASP A 34 -1.91 11.36 3.55
N LEU A 35 -1.55 10.74 2.43
CA LEU A 35 -2.41 10.60 1.24
C LEU A 35 -3.71 9.84 1.56
N ALA A 36 -3.62 8.72 2.27
CA ALA A 36 -4.82 7.97 2.67
C ALA A 36 -5.75 8.80 3.55
N LYS A 37 -5.18 9.61 4.45
CA LYS A 37 -5.95 10.53 5.28
C LYS A 37 -6.68 11.59 4.46
N GLU A 38 -6.06 12.13 3.41
CA GLU A 38 -6.72 13.06 2.47
C GLU A 38 -7.90 12.41 1.73
N GLN A 39 -7.82 11.10 1.50
CA GLN A 39 -8.91 10.29 0.93
C GLN A 39 -9.96 9.84 1.97
N GLY A 40 -9.83 10.26 3.24
CA GLY A 40 -10.76 9.88 4.32
C GLY A 40 -10.47 8.52 4.96
N HIS A 41 -9.31 7.92 4.68
CA HIS A 41 -8.88 6.64 5.25
C HIS A 41 -7.80 6.84 6.31
N GLU A 42 -8.16 6.68 7.59
CA GLU A 42 -7.21 6.86 8.70
C GLU A 42 -6.63 5.53 9.21
N PHE A 43 -5.33 5.33 9.00
CA PHE A 43 -4.54 4.23 9.55
C PHE A 43 -3.12 4.70 9.94
N THR A 44 -2.40 3.89 10.72
CA THR A 44 -1.01 4.22 11.11
C THR A 44 -0.01 3.58 10.16
N GLN A 45 1.22 4.12 10.15
CA GLN A 45 2.35 3.44 9.51
C GLN A 45 2.56 2.03 10.07
N ALA A 46 2.39 1.82 11.38
CA ALA A 46 2.52 0.49 11.99
C ALA A 46 1.45 -0.49 11.48
N THR A 47 0.21 -0.05 11.33
CA THR A 47 -0.89 -0.84 10.73
C THR A 47 -0.55 -1.22 9.28
N MET A 48 -0.03 -0.26 8.51
CA MET A 48 0.39 -0.48 7.13
C MET A 48 1.55 -1.48 7.03
N MET A 49 2.58 -1.32 7.86
CA MET A 49 3.73 -2.23 7.92
C MET A 49 3.32 -3.64 8.33
N LYS A 50 2.43 -3.78 9.32
CA LYS A 50 1.88 -5.07 9.73
C LYS A 50 1.18 -5.76 8.57
N MET A 51 0.30 -5.05 7.86
CA MET A 51 -0.44 -5.64 6.75
C MET A 51 0.45 -5.95 5.55
N GLN A 52 1.48 -5.14 5.30
CA GLN A 52 2.49 -5.43 4.28
C GLN A 52 3.26 -6.71 4.62
N ALA A 53 3.70 -6.87 5.87
CA ALA A 53 4.38 -8.07 6.33
C ALA A 53 3.48 -9.31 6.23
N ASP A 54 2.22 -9.20 6.67
CA ASP A 54 1.23 -10.28 6.54
C ASP A 54 1.01 -10.67 5.08
N ARG A 55 0.95 -9.72 4.14
CA ARG A 55 0.79 -10.01 2.71
C ARG A 55 2.06 -10.59 2.08
N MET A 56 3.23 -10.08 2.44
CA MET A 56 4.52 -10.63 1.98
C MET A 56 4.72 -12.07 2.44
N GLN A 57 4.27 -12.45 3.64
CA GLN A 57 4.31 -13.85 4.10
C GLN A 57 3.48 -14.80 3.23
N HIS A 58 2.50 -14.30 2.48
CA HIS A 58 1.65 -15.08 1.58
C HIS A 58 2.09 -15.00 0.11
N MET A 59 3.08 -14.17 -0.23
CA MET A 59 3.68 -14.12 -1.56
C MET A 59 4.75 -15.20 -1.67
N HIS A 60 4.63 -16.07 -2.68
CA HIS A 60 5.64 -17.08 -3.01
C HIS A 60 7.00 -16.39 -3.29
N ASP A 61 8.09 -17.01 -2.86
CA ASP A 61 9.47 -16.46 -2.86
C ASP A 61 9.95 -15.88 -4.21
N ASP A 62 9.31 -16.21 -5.33
CA ASP A 62 9.75 -15.84 -6.68
C ASP A 62 9.54 -14.35 -7.07
N HIS A 63 8.77 -13.55 -6.31
CA HIS A 63 8.40 -12.18 -6.70
C HIS A 63 8.92 -11.04 -5.79
N ILE A 64 9.65 -11.35 -4.72
CA ILE A 64 9.98 -10.36 -3.67
C ILE A 64 11.13 -9.40 -4.05
N ASN A 65 11.88 -9.67 -5.13
CA ASN A 65 13.16 -9.00 -5.39
C ASN A 65 13.13 -7.77 -6.33
N ASP A 66 11.96 -7.35 -6.83
CA ASP A 66 11.87 -6.33 -7.90
C ASP A 66 11.28 -4.98 -7.44
N ALA A 67 11.05 -4.78 -6.13
CA ALA A 67 10.59 -3.50 -5.61
C ALA A 67 11.76 -2.51 -5.45
N SER A 68 11.97 -1.65 -6.45
CA SER A 68 13.00 -0.62 -6.44
C SER A 68 12.59 0.65 -5.64
N SER A 69 11.34 0.71 -5.20
CA SER A 69 10.80 1.81 -4.39
C SER A 69 9.73 1.36 -3.37
N TRP A 70 9.50 2.16 -2.33
CA TRP A 70 8.41 1.95 -1.37
C TRP A 70 7.03 1.96 -2.03
N GLY A 71 6.83 2.81 -3.03
CA GLY A 71 5.62 2.83 -3.84
C GLY A 71 5.40 1.50 -4.56
N GLU A 72 6.44 0.90 -5.14
CA GLU A 72 6.37 -0.44 -5.74
C GLU A 72 6.07 -1.53 -4.71
N ALA A 73 6.71 -1.53 -3.53
CA ALA A 73 6.43 -2.51 -2.49
C ALA A 73 4.95 -2.46 -2.05
N LEU A 74 4.38 -1.26 -1.97
CA LEU A 74 2.96 -1.08 -1.65
C LEU A 74 2.06 -1.48 -2.81
N LEU A 75 2.44 -1.18 -4.06
CA LEU A 75 1.69 -1.64 -5.22
C LEU A 75 1.75 -3.16 -5.39
N ILE A 76 2.84 -3.82 -5.00
CA ILE A 76 2.93 -5.29 -4.99
C ILE A 76 2.02 -5.88 -3.91
N CYS A 77 1.92 -5.24 -2.74
CA CYS A 77 1.06 -5.71 -1.66
C CYS A 77 -0.43 -5.35 -1.86
N PHE A 78 -0.73 -4.22 -2.50
CA PHE A 78 -2.08 -3.64 -2.56
C PHE A 78 -2.63 -3.47 -3.98
N GLY A 79 -1.79 -3.52 -5.02
CA GLY A 79 -2.18 -3.57 -6.43
C GLY A 79 -2.17 -5.02 -6.89
N ASP A 80 -3.34 -5.63 -7.02
CA ASP A 80 -3.49 -7.03 -7.38
C ASP A 80 -2.77 -7.37 -8.70
N HIS A 81 -2.06 -8.50 -8.72
CA HIS A 81 -1.53 -9.11 -9.94
C HIS A 81 -2.70 -9.70 -10.74
N SER A 82 -2.92 -9.24 -11.98
CA SER A 82 -3.77 -9.97 -12.94
C SER A 82 -3.12 -11.28 -13.38
#